data_AF-A0A5P2UJ60-F1
#
_entry.id   AF-A0A5P2UJ60-F1
#
_cell.length_a   1.000
_cell.length_b   1.000
_cell.length_c   1.000
_cell.angle_alpha   90.00
_cell.angle_beta   90.00
_cell.angle_gamma   90.00
#
_symmetry.space_group_name_H-M   'P 1'
#
loop_
_entity.id
_entity.type
_entity.pdbx_description
1 polymer ?
#
loop_
_entity_poly.entity_id
_entity_poly.type
_entity_poly.pdbx_seq_one_letter_code
_entity_poly.pdbx_strand_id
1 'polypeptide(L)'
;MASHRKPRQRPLSGGTVRTAAALALAGAATATVFDGTSQADPRPAPARIESEVDRLYEEAEAATERYNGAKQEADDAERALNGLRDETARRTDRLNTARSALGTLAATQYRGGSLGTAVRLALAPNPQEYLAQASFIARAGDRNAAGIAAVRRQLDEVGRLRERAAGRSSELRARRDELAGRKAQVEARLAAARQLLARLTAEERAAYEARTAGPAAAATAAAGRAEPPAPSDGSRAARAVAFARGALGKPYVWGATGPGSFDCSGLTQAAWRAAGVSLPRTTYTQINAGRRVSRDQLAPGDLVFFYSGVTHVGLYIGNGQMIHAPRPGSTVRVAPIDSMPWAGAARPA
;
A
#
# COMPACT_ATOMS: atom_id res chain seq x y z
N MET A 1 -49.94 -1.44 25.01
CA MET A 1 -50.04 -0.42 26.07
C MET A 1 -49.30 0.83 25.62
N ALA A 2 -49.98 1.97 25.73
CA ALA A 2 -49.68 3.22 25.05
C ALA A 2 -48.45 3.96 25.59
N SER A 3 -47.76 4.63 24.69
CA SER A 3 -46.68 5.57 24.95
C SER A 3 -47.21 6.90 25.52
N HIS A 4 -46.72 7.29 26.70
CA HIS A 4 -46.88 8.66 27.20
C HIS A 4 -45.50 9.28 27.47
N ARG A 5 -45.13 10.29 26.68
CA ARG A 5 -44.00 11.18 26.94
C ARG A 5 -44.55 12.59 27.19
N LYS A 6 -44.39 13.10 28.41
CA LYS A 6 -44.67 14.51 28.77
C LYS A 6 -43.38 15.34 28.58
N PRO A 7 -43.48 16.60 28.11
CA PRO A 7 -42.32 17.47 27.92
C PRO A 7 -41.98 18.24 29.21
N ARG A 8 -40.71 18.58 29.40
CA ARG A 8 -40.26 19.53 30.42
C ARG A 8 -39.57 20.72 29.78
N GLN A 9 -40.00 21.90 30.19
CA GLN A 9 -39.51 23.21 29.78
C GLN A 9 -38.19 23.57 30.46
N ARG A 10 -37.42 24.44 29.79
CA ARG A 10 -36.18 25.10 30.24
C ARG A 10 -36.48 26.19 31.30
N PRO A 11 -35.44 26.70 31.99
CA PRO A 11 -34.98 28.03 31.59
C PRO A 11 -33.45 28.24 31.57
N LEU A 12 -33.08 29.12 30.62
CA LEU A 12 -32.01 30.12 30.51
C LEU A 12 -30.94 30.22 31.62
N SER A 13 -29.67 30.25 31.21
CA SER A 13 -28.70 31.34 31.46
C SER A 13 -27.33 30.98 30.89
N GLY A 14 -26.59 31.96 30.36
CA GLY A 14 -25.20 31.79 29.94
C GLY A 14 -24.84 32.60 28.70
N GLY A 15 -24.83 33.92 28.81
CA GLY A 15 -24.34 34.82 27.77
C GLY A 15 -22.82 34.71 27.61
N THR A 16 -22.36 34.61 26.37
CA THR A 16 -21.00 35.01 25.98
C THR A 16 -21.10 35.94 24.77
N VAL A 17 -20.54 37.12 24.99
CA VAL A 17 -20.57 38.31 24.16
C VAL A 17 -19.85 38.03 22.84
N ARG A 18 -20.56 38.11 21.71
CA ARG A 18 -19.94 38.27 20.39
C ARG A 18 -19.65 39.74 20.17
N THR A 19 -18.39 40.11 20.25
CA THR A 19 -17.87 41.40 19.80
C THR A 19 -17.98 41.48 18.28
N ALA A 20 -19.04 42.12 17.79
CA ALA A 20 -19.13 42.59 16.42
C ALA A 20 -18.45 43.95 16.34
N ALA A 21 -17.27 44.01 15.72
CA ALA A 21 -16.63 45.26 15.36
C ALA A 21 -17.34 45.84 14.11
N ALA A 22 -18.30 46.73 14.34
CA ALA A 22 -18.85 47.60 13.31
C ALA A 22 -17.89 48.78 13.12
N LEU A 23 -17.07 48.72 12.07
CA LEU A 23 -16.31 49.87 11.60
C LEU A 23 -17.26 50.80 10.83
N ALA A 24 -17.53 51.96 11.43
CA ALA A 24 -18.27 53.05 10.83
C ALA A 24 -17.47 53.64 9.66
N LEU A 25 -18.02 53.54 8.44
CA LEU A 25 -17.58 54.31 7.27
C LEU A 25 -18.26 55.68 7.31
N ALA A 26 -17.52 56.68 7.81
CA ALA A 26 -17.80 58.09 7.56
C ALA A 26 -16.45 58.81 7.43
N GLY A 27 -16.09 59.19 6.21
CA GLY A 27 -14.86 59.90 5.90
C GLY A 27 -14.94 60.49 4.51
N ALA A 28 -15.14 61.81 4.46
CA ALA A 28 -15.40 62.62 3.29
C ALA A 28 -14.37 62.49 2.17
N ALA A 29 -14.85 62.67 0.94
CA ALA A 29 -14.05 62.82 -0.25
C ALA A 29 -13.15 64.07 -0.17
N THR A 30 -11.84 63.86 -0.24
CA THR A 30 -10.89 64.84 -0.78
C THR A 30 -10.06 64.13 -1.84
N ALA A 31 -10.28 64.51 -3.10
CA ALA A 31 -9.44 64.10 -4.21
C ALA A 31 -8.05 64.68 -4.00
N THR A 32 -7.13 63.85 -3.50
CA THR A 32 -5.70 64.10 -3.61
C THR A 32 -5.16 63.03 -4.55
N VAL A 33 -4.75 63.47 -5.74
CA VAL A 33 -3.97 62.66 -6.68
C VAL A 33 -2.60 62.48 -6.02
N PHE A 34 -2.46 61.44 -5.22
CA PHE A 34 -1.17 60.91 -4.85
C PHE A 34 -0.88 59.74 -5.79
N ASP A 35 0.20 59.86 -6.56
CA ASP A 35 0.88 58.76 -7.24
C ASP A 35 1.35 57.74 -6.19
N GLY A 36 0.41 56.96 -5.70
CA GLY A 36 0.67 55.79 -4.89
C GLY A 36 1.22 54.73 -5.82
N THR A 37 2.55 54.67 -5.95
CA THR A 37 3.22 53.47 -6.44
C THR A 37 2.67 52.30 -5.65
N SER A 38 1.89 51.46 -6.32
CA SER A 38 1.56 50.13 -5.83
C SER A 38 2.87 49.37 -5.81
N GLN A 39 3.59 49.49 -4.69
CA GLN A 39 4.68 48.58 -4.34
C GLN A 39 4.02 47.21 -4.13
N ALA A 40 3.80 46.52 -5.25
CA ALA A 40 3.59 45.09 -5.23
C ALA A 40 4.78 44.51 -4.46
N ASP A 41 4.49 43.78 -3.38
CA ASP A 41 5.49 43.01 -2.65
C ASP A 41 6.45 42.37 -3.65
N PRO A 42 7.78 42.56 -3.52
CA PRO A 42 8.72 42.08 -4.50
C PRO A 42 8.51 40.58 -4.67
N ARG A 43 8.06 40.18 -5.88
CA ARG A 43 7.83 38.78 -6.21
C ARG A 43 9.12 38.03 -5.85
N PRO A 44 9.04 36.92 -5.09
CA PRO A 44 10.21 36.12 -4.81
C PRO A 44 10.92 35.79 -6.13
N ALA A 45 12.25 35.95 -6.16
CA ALA A 45 13.01 35.69 -7.36
C ALA A 45 12.67 34.29 -7.92
N PRO A 46 12.44 34.13 -9.25
CA PRO A 46 12.01 32.86 -9.85
C PRO A 46 12.86 31.66 -9.41
N ALA A 47 14.18 31.84 -9.32
CA ALA A 47 15.11 30.81 -8.85
C ALA A 47 14.79 30.29 -7.43
N ARG A 48 14.32 31.15 -6.51
CA ARG A 48 13.89 30.72 -5.17
C ARG A 48 12.61 29.87 -5.25
N ILE A 49 11.65 30.29 -6.07
CA ILE A 49 10.40 29.53 -6.27
C ILE A 49 10.72 28.14 -6.85
N GLU A 50 11.58 28.08 -7.87
CA GLU A 50 12.00 26.82 -8.49
C GLU A 50 12.69 25.88 -7.49
N SER A 51 13.61 26.40 -6.67
CA SER A 51 14.29 25.60 -5.64
C SER A 51 13.33 25.03 -4.60
N GLU A 52 12.30 25.80 -4.24
CA GLU A 52 11.28 25.37 -3.30
C GLU A 52 10.34 24.33 -3.91
N VAL A 53 10.00 24.47 -5.19
CA VAL A 53 9.24 23.46 -5.94
C VAL A 53 10.03 22.15 -6.03
N ASP A 54 11.34 22.21 -6.33
CA ASP A 54 12.20 21.03 -6.38
C ASP A 54 12.25 20.32 -5.02
N ARG A 55 12.40 21.07 -3.93
CA ARG A 55 12.34 20.56 -2.55
C ARG A 55 11.00 19.87 -2.24
N LEU A 56 9.88 20.50 -2.62
CA LEU A 56 8.55 19.92 -2.41
C LEU A 56 8.33 18.63 -3.21
N TYR A 57 8.89 18.54 -4.43
CA TYR A 57 8.85 17.30 -5.20
C TYR A 57 9.70 16.19 -4.57
N GLU A 58 10.90 16.50 -4.07
CA GLU A 58 11.73 15.54 -3.32
C GLU A 58 10.99 15.01 -2.08
N GLU A 59 10.37 15.91 -1.31
CA GLU A 59 9.57 15.49 -0.16
C GLU A 59 8.32 14.69 -0.56
N ALA A 60 7.71 15.00 -1.70
CA ALA A 60 6.56 14.26 -2.22
C ALA A 60 6.97 12.84 -2.65
N GLU A 61 8.16 12.67 -3.21
CA GLU A 61 8.73 11.36 -3.52
C GLU A 61 8.99 10.56 -2.23
N ALA A 62 9.62 11.18 -1.23
CA ALA A 62 9.83 10.55 0.08
C ALA A 62 8.51 10.12 0.74
N ALA A 63 7.47 10.95 0.66
CA ALA A 63 6.13 10.64 1.15
C ALA A 63 5.46 9.52 0.32
N THR A 64 5.69 9.48 -0.99
CA THR A 64 5.21 8.44 -1.90
C THR A 64 5.81 7.09 -1.54
N GLU A 65 7.11 7.03 -1.25
CA GLU A 65 7.77 5.79 -0.84
C GLU A 65 7.22 5.24 0.48
N ARG A 66 6.95 6.11 1.46
CA ARG A 66 6.27 5.73 2.70
C ARG A 66 4.83 5.25 2.47
N TYR A 67 4.09 5.93 1.59
CA TYR A 67 2.75 5.53 1.19
C TYR A 67 2.75 4.16 0.51
N ASN A 68 3.67 3.93 -0.42
CA ASN A 68 3.81 2.66 -1.15
C ASN A 68 4.11 1.49 -0.20
N GLY A 69 4.95 1.71 0.82
CA GLY A 69 5.19 0.73 1.89
C GLY A 69 3.94 0.42 2.70
N ALA A 70 3.27 1.46 3.22
CA ALA A 70 2.03 1.30 3.97
C ALA A 70 0.92 0.61 3.14
N LYS A 71 0.87 0.88 1.84
CA LYS A 71 -0.06 0.23 0.91
C LYS A 71 0.23 -1.28 0.82
N GLN A 72 1.50 -1.66 0.67
CA GLN A 72 1.88 -3.07 0.60
C GLN A 72 1.49 -3.81 1.89
N GLU A 73 1.73 -3.21 3.06
CA GLU A 73 1.32 -3.78 4.35
C GLU A 73 -0.20 -3.94 4.47
N ALA A 74 -0.97 -2.95 3.99
CA ALA A 74 -2.43 -3.01 3.97
C ALA A 74 -2.93 -4.14 3.04
N ASP A 75 -2.35 -4.26 1.85
CA ASP A 75 -2.69 -5.32 0.88
C ASP A 75 -2.36 -6.72 1.46
N ASP A 76 -1.22 -6.87 2.15
CA ASP A 76 -0.83 -8.10 2.86
C ASP A 76 -1.78 -8.44 4.01
N ALA A 77 -2.19 -7.44 4.79
CA ALA A 77 -3.16 -7.61 5.86
C ALA A 77 -4.53 -8.05 5.34
N GLU A 78 -4.98 -7.49 4.21
CA GLU A 78 -6.21 -7.87 3.54
C GLU A 78 -6.18 -9.31 3.02
N ARG A 79 -5.10 -9.71 2.35
CA ARG A 79 -4.92 -11.10 1.90
C ARG A 79 -4.96 -12.09 3.07
N ALA A 80 -4.26 -11.79 4.16
CA ALA A 80 -4.24 -12.62 5.36
C ALA A 80 -5.64 -12.75 6.00
N LEU A 81 -6.40 -11.64 6.08
CA LEU A 81 -7.77 -11.65 6.59
C LEU A 81 -8.70 -12.51 5.73
N ASN A 82 -8.59 -12.40 4.41
CA ASN A 82 -9.39 -13.21 3.48
C ASN A 82 -9.05 -14.70 3.63
N GLY A 83 -7.77 -15.06 3.74
CA GLY A 83 -7.36 -16.44 4.01
C GLY A 83 -7.92 -17.00 5.32
N LEU A 84 -7.94 -16.21 6.40
CA LEU A 84 -8.53 -16.60 7.68
C LEU A 84 -10.06 -16.77 7.59
N ARG A 85 -10.75 -15.91 6.83
CA ARG A 85 -12.20 -16.02 6.59
C ARG A 85 -12.54 -17.30 5.82
N ASP A 86 -11.79 -17.60 4.77
CA ASP A 86 -11.97 -18.80 3.96
C ASP A 86 -11.69 -20.07 4.78
N GLU A 87 -10.65 -20.06 5.61
CA GLU A 87 -10.39 -21.17 6.52
C GLU A 87 -11.51 -21.33 7.55
N THR A 88 -11.97 -20.22 8.15
CA THR A 88 -13.09 -20.24 9.12
C THR A 88 -14.35 -20.84 8.49
N ALA A 89 -14.67 -20.51 7.24
CA ALA A 89 -15.80 -21.07 6.51
C ALA A 89 -15.66 -22.59 6.35
N ARG A 90 -14.53 -23.06 5.79
CA ARG A 90 -14.28 -24.50 5.61
C ARG A 90 -14.32 -25.30 6.92
N ARG A 91 -13.80 -24.73 8.02
CA ARG A 91 -13.83 -25.38 9.35
C ARG A 91 -15.23 -25.40 9.94
N THR A 92 -16.00 -24.33 9.73
CA THR A 92 -17.41 -24.25 10.14
C THR A 92 -18.24 -25.30 9.41
N ASP A 93 -18.03 -25.52 8.11
CA ASP A 93 -18.74 -26.54 7.35
C ASP A 93 -18.45 -27.95 7.88
N ARG A 94 -17.18 -28.28 8.13
CA ARG A 94 -16.79 -29.57 8.75
C ARG A 94 -17.43 -29.78 10.11
N LEU A 95 -17.46 -28.74 10.94
CA LEU A 95 -18.11 -28.75 12.24
C LEU A 95 -19.63 -28.99 12.10
N ASN A 96 -20.28 -28.36 11.14
CA ASN A 96 -21.70 -28.55 10.87
C ASN A 96 -21.99 -29.97 10.40
N THR A 97 -21.18 -30.54 9.50
CA THR A 97 -21.30 -31.95 9.09
C THR A 97 -21.17 -32.89 10.29
N ALA A 98 -20.17 -32.67 11.16
CA ALA A 98 -19.97 -33.50 12.36
C ALA A 98 -21.14 -33.37 13.35
N ARG A 99 -21.67 -32.16 13.55
CA ARG A 99 -22.85 -31.90 14.37
C ARG A 99 -24.09 -32.60 13.82
N SER A 100 -24.32 -32.54 12.51
CA SER A 100 -25.45 -33.22 11.86
C SER A 100 -25.36 -34.74 12.03
N ALA A 101 -24.17 -35.33 11.85
CA ALA A 101 -23.96 -36.77 12.04
C ALA A 101 -24.27 -37.21 13.48
N LEU A 102 -23.79 -36.47 14.48
CA LEU A 102 -24.11 -36.71 15.89
C LEU A 102 -25.61 -36.51 16.18
N GLY A 103 -26.24 -35.50 15.57
CA GLY A 103 -27.67 -35.23 15.70
C GLY A 103 -28.53 -36.37 15.15
N THR A 104 -28.18 -36.92 13.99
CA THR A 104 -28.85 -38.10 13.42
C THR A 104 -28.71 -39.32 14.32
N LEU A 105 -27.51 -39.55 14.88
CA LEU A 105 -27.28 -40.64 15.83
C LEU A 105 -28.13 -40.48 17.09
N ALA A 106 -28.15 -39.28 17.68
CA ALA A 106 -28.97 -38.97 18.86
C ALA A 106 -30.47 -39.16 18.58
N ALA A 107 -30.96 -38.71 17.43
CA ALA A 107 -32.36 -38.88 17.04
C ALA A 107 -32.75 -40.36 16.82
N THR A 108 -31.84 -41.18 16.29
CA THR A 108 -32.06 -42.63 16.14
C THR A 108 -32.08 -43.33 17.50
N GLN A 109 -31.18 -42.99 18.41
CA GLN A 109 -31.20 -43.53 19.78
C GLN A 109 -32.48 -43.15 20.52
N TYR A 110 -32.94 -41.90 20.38
CA TYR A 110 -34.19 -41.42 20.98
C TYR A 110 -35.42 -42.16 20.43
N ARG A 111 -35.52 -42.34 19.10
CA ARG A 111 -36.66 -43.02 18.45
C ARG A 111 -36.66 -44.54 18.65
N GLY A 112 -35.50 -45.18 18.77
CA GLY A 112 -35.38 -46.63 18.95
C GLY A 112 -35.75 -47.16 20.34
N GLY A 113 -36.38 -46.33 21.18
CA GLY A 113 -36.73 -46.67 22.56
C GLY A 113 -37.90 -47.65 22.67
N SER A 114 -37.61 -48.88 23.11
CA SER A 114 -38.59 -49.74 23.80
C SER A 114 -37.96 -50.78 24.74
N LEU A 115 -36.72 -51.20 24.52
CA LEU A 115 -35.92 -51.97 25.49
C LEU A 115 -34.56 -51.29 25.68
N GLY A 116 -34.25 -50.91 26.92
CA GLY A 116 -32.95 -50.33 27.25
C GLY A 116 -31.81 -51.26 26.84
N THR A 117 -30.66 -50.71 26.45
CA THR A 117 -29.49 -51.50 26.02
C THR A 117 -29.10 -52.57 27.05
N ALA A 118 -29.24 -52.27 28.35
CA ALA A 118 -29.07 -53.23 29.44
C ALA A 118 -30.08 -54.40 29.40
N VAL A 119 -31.34 -54.12 29.05
CA VAL A 119 -32.39 -55.14 28.93
C VAL A 119 -32.16 -56.02 27.70
N ARG A 120 -31.72 -55.45 26.57
CA ARG A 120 -31.33 -56.24 25.39
C ARG A 120 -30.14 -57.17 25.66
N LEU A 121 -29.13 -56.68 26.37
CA LEU A 121 -28.00 -57.50 26.80
C LEU A 121 -28.44 -58.60 27.77
N ALA A 122 -29.37 -58.32 28.68
CA ALA A 122 -29.90 -59.32 29.63
C ALA A 122 -30.75 -60.41 28.96
N LEU A 123 -31.32 -60.13 27.78
CA LEU A 123 -32.13 -61.07 26.98
C LEU A 123 -31.30 -61.87 25.96
N ALA A 124 -29.96 -61.75 25.97
CA ALA A 124 -29.10 -62.51 25.06
C ALA A 124 -29.25 -64.03 25.30
N PRO A 125 -29.48 -64.85 24.26
CA PRO A 125 -29.81 -66.27 24.42
C PRO A 125 -28.62 -67.15 24.83
N ASN A 126 -27.38 -66.68 24.64
CA ASN A 126 -26.17 -67.39 25.04
C ASN A 126 -24.99 -66.43 25.33
N PRO A 127 -23.94 -66.89 26.03
CA PRO A 127 -22.79 -66.06 26.41
C PRO A 127 -22.01 -65.47 25.21
N GLN A 128 -21.92 -66.20 24.10
CA GLN A 128 -21.19 -65.74 22.91
C GLN A 128 -21.90 -64.54 22.25
N GLU A 129 -23.23 -64.60 22.11
CA GLU A 129 -24.04 -63.50 21.59
C GLU A 129 -24.02 -62.29 22.52
N TYR A 130 -24.05 -62.51 23.84
CA TYR A 130 -23.87 -61.43 24.82
C TYR A 130 -22.56 -60.67 24.59
N LEU A 131 -21.43 -61.38 24.50
CA LEU A 131 -20.12 -60.76 24.32
C LEU A 131 -19.99 -60.05 22.97
N ALA A 132 -20.54 -60.62 21.90
CA ALA A 132 -20.58 -59.99 20.59
C ALA A 132 -21.37 -58.67 20.61
N GLN A 133 -22.57 -58.66 21.19
CA GLN A 133 -23.40 -57.46 21.35
C GLN A 133 -22.72 -56.42 22.26
N ALA A 134 -22.15 -56.84 23.39
CA ALA A 134 -21.43 -55.95 24.31
C ALA A 134 -20.23 -55.28 23.64
N SER A 135 -19.42 -56.04 22.86
CA SER A 135 -18.28 -55.48 22.13
C SER A 135 -18.69 -54.48 21.04
N PHE A 136 -19.85 -54.70 20.40
CA PHE A 136 -20.39 -53.78 19.41
C PHE A 136 -20.85 -52.48 20.07
N ILE A 137 -21.58 -52.58 21.18
CA ILE A 137 -22.05 -51.42 21.96
C ILE A 137 -20.87 -50.61 22.50
N ALA A 138 -19.84 -51.26 23.04
CA ALA A 138 -18.64 -50.59 23.54
C ALA A 138 -17.94 -49.80 22.42
N ARG A 139 -17.66 -50.45 21.28
CA ARG A 139 -17.06 -49.79 20.11
C ARG A 139 -17.90 -48.63 19.57
N ALA A 140 -19.23 -48.77 19.56
CA ALA A 140 -20.13 -47.70 19.17
C ALA A 140 -20.08 -46.53 20.17
N GLY A 141 -20.02 -46.82 21.47
CA GLY A 141 -19.82 -45.85 22.55
C GLY A 141 -18.52 -45.06 22.40
N ASP A 142 -17.40 -45.76 22.16
CA ASP A 142 -16.09 -45.14 21.97
C ASP A 142 -16.07 -44.22 20.74
N ARG A 143 -16.69 -44.64 19.62
CA ARG A 143 -16.82 -43.79 18.43
C ARG A 143 -17.66 -42.55 18.71
N ASN A 144 -18.75 -42.67 19.46
CA ASN A 144 -19.59 -41.52 19.83
C ASN A 144 -18.83 -40.54 20.73
N ALA A 145 -18.11 -41.05 21.74
CA ALA A 145 -17.27 -40.25 22.61
C ALA A 145 -16.17 -39.52 21.81
N ALA A 146 -15.50 -40.22 20.89
CA ALA A 146 -14.51 -39.64 20.00
C ALA A 146 -15.11 -38.55 19.08
N GLY A 147 -16.33 -38.77 18.55
CA GLY A 147 -17.06 -37.80 17.74
C GLY A 147 -17.43 -36.53 18.50
N ILE A 148 -17.93 -36.66 19.73
CA ILE A 148 -18.24 -35.51 20.60
C ILE A 148 -16.95 -34.74 20.93
N ALA A 149 -15.87 -35.44 21.27
CA ALA A 149 -14.57 -34.82 21.53
C ALA A 149 -14.03 -34.09 20.29
N ALA A 150 -14.22 -34.65 19.09
CA ALA A 150 -13.85 -34.02 17.83
C ALA A 150 -14.64 -32.72 17.59
N VAL A 151 -15.96 -32.73 17.79
CA VAL A 151 -16.80 -31.51 17.68
C VAL A 151 -16.38 -30.43 18.66
N ARG A 152 -16.05 -30.80 19.91
CA ARG A 152 -15.52 -29.83 20.90
C ARG A 152 -14.22 -29.19 20.41
N ARG A 153 -13.25 -29.99 19.94
CA ARG A 153 -12.00 -29.46 19.37
C ARG A 153 -12.23 -28.56 18.16
N GLN A 154 -13.16 -28.92 17.27
CA GLN A 154 -13.52 -28.12 16.10
C GLN A 154 -14.16 -26.79 16.49
N LEU A 155 -14.99 -26.76 17.54
CA LEU A 155 -15.56 -25.52 18.07
C LEU A 155 -14.47 -24.58 18.57
N ASP A 156 -13.51 -25.09 19.34
CA ASP A 156 -12.38 -24.30 19.85
C ASP A 156 -11.51 -23.77 18.69
N GLU A 157 -11.24 -24.61 17.67
CA GLU A 157 -10.49 -24.22 16.49
C GLU A 157 -11.18 -23.08 15.71
N VAL A 158 -12.49 -23.20 15.47
CA VAL A 158 -13.29 -22.16 14.81
C VAL A 158 -13.32 -20.88 15.65
N GLY A 159 -13.42 -20.99 16.98
CA GLY A 159 -13.33 -19.85 17.90
C GLY A 159 -12.02 -19.07 17.74
N ARG A 160 -10.89 -19.76 17.82
CA ARG A 160 -9.55 -19.16 17.64
C ARG A 160 -9.34 -18.55 16.26
N LEU A 161 -9.91 -19.16 15.21
CA LEU A 161 -9.87 -18.59 13.86
C LEU A 161 -10.66 -17.28 13.76
N ARG A 162 -11.85 -17.23 14.36
CA ARG A 162 -12.68 -16.01 14.40
C ARG A 162 -12.00 -14.89 15.19
N GLU A 163 -11.38 -15.19 16.32
CA GLU A 163 -10.60 -14.21 17.10
C GLU A 163 -9.42 -13.66 16.31
N ARG A 164 -8.64 -14.52 15.64
CA ARG A 164 -7.56 -14.08 14.75
C ARG A 164 -8.07 -13.22 13.61
N ALA A 165 -9.17 -13.60 12.97
CA ALA A 165 -9.80 -12.81 11.91
C ALA A 165 -10.30 -11.45 12.41
N ALA A 166 -10.86 -11.38 13.63
CA ALA A 166 -11.27 -10.12 14.25
C ALA A 166 -10.07 -9.21 14.52
N GLY A 167 -8.97 -9.76 15.07
CA GLY A 167 -7.71 -9.04 15.26
C GLY A 167 -7.15 -8.49 13.95
N ARG A 168 -7.05 -9.33 12.91
CA ARG A 168 -6.56 -8.91 11.60
C ARG A 168 -7.46 -7.90 10.91
N SER A 169 -8.78 -7.99 11.13
CA SER A 169 -9.73 -6.98 10.67
C SER A 169 -9.54 -5.63 11.36
N SER A 170 -9.17 -5.60 12.64
CA SER A 170 -8.86 -4.36 13.35
C SER A 170 -7.56 -3.75 12.84
N GLU A 171 -6.53 -4.58 12.65
CA GLU A 171 -5.25 -4.16 12.08
C GLU A 171 -5.41 -3.57 10.68
N LEU A 172 -6.17 -4.23 9.79
CA LEU A 172 -6.43 -3.74 8.44
C LEU A 172 -7.12 -2.36 8.44
N ARG A 173 -8.04 -2.11 9.38
CA ARG A 173 -8.66 -0.77 9.52
C ARG A 173 -7.62 0.27 9.90
N ALA A 174 -6.81 0.01 10.92
CA ALA A 174 -5.74 0.92 11.33
C ALA A 174 -4.74 1.19 10.18
N ARG A 175 -4.38 0.16 9.40
CA ARG A 175 -3.52 0.33 8.21
C ARG A 175 -4.16 1.17 7.12
N ARG A 176 -5.47 1.02 6.89
CA ARG A 176 -6.21 1.86 5.92
C ARG A 176 -6.30 3.31 6.36
N ASP A 177 -6.48 3.56 7.66
CA ASP A 177 -6.47 4.91 8.21
C ASP A 177 -5.07 5.55 8.09
N GLU A 178 -4.01 4.81 8.41
CA GLU A 178 -2.63 5.25 8.18
C GLU A 178 -2.40 5.57 6.69
N LEU A 179 -2.81 4.68 5.80
CA LEU A 179 -2.67 4.84 4.35
C LEU A 179 -3.35 6.12 3.84
N ALA A 180 -4.56 6.42 4.33
CA ALA A 180 -5.27 7.66 4.02
C ALA A 180 -4.48 8.90 4.47
N GLY A 181 -3.90 8.86 5.67
CA GLY A 181 -3.02 9.93 6.18
C GLY A 181 -1.75 10.12 5.34
N ARG A 182 -1.11 9.02 4.90
CA ARG A 182 0.06 9.07 4.01
C ARG A 182 -0.30 9.64 2.64
N LYS A 183 -1.44 9.25 2.07
CA LYS A 183 -1.94 9.79 0.80
C LYS A 183 -2.15 11.30 0.88
N ALA A 184 -2.80 11.78 1.94
CA ALA A 184 -3.02 13.21 2.14
C ALA A 184 -1.69 14.00 2.22
N GLN A 185 -0.64 13.42 2.81
CA GLN A 185 0.69 14.03 2.87
C GLN A 185 1.36 14.17 1.50
N VAL A 186 1.16 13.21 0.58
CA VAL A 186 1.64 13.31 -0.80
C VAL A 186 0.86 14.39 -1.54
N GLU A 187 -0.47 14.32 -1.48
CA GLU A 187 -1.36 15.27 -2.18
C GLU A 187 -1.11 16.72 -1.74
N ALA A 188 -0.90 16.96 -0.44
CA ALA A 188 -0.59 18.27 0.11
C ALA A 188 0.71 18.86 -0.46
N ARG A 189 1.79 18.06 -0.55
CA ARG A 189 3.08 18.50 -1.11
C ARG A 189 3.00 18.79 -2.60
N LEU A 190 2.31 17.94 -3.34
CA LEU A 190 2.07 18.15 -4.76
C LEU A 190 1.19 19.38 -5.02
N ALA A 191 0.19 19.63 -4.17
CA ALA A 191 -0.64 20.83 -4.24
C ALA A 191 0.19 22.10 -3.97
N ALA A 192 1.03 22.09 -2.93
CA ALA A 192 1.93 23.20 -2.61
C ALA A 192 2.91 23.50 -3.77
N ALA A 193 3.50 22.47 -4.38
CA ALA A 193 4.39 22.62 -5.53
C ALA A 193 3.66 23.28 -6.72
N ARG A 194 2.43 22.83 -7.02
CA ARG A 194 1.60 23.43 -8.08
C ARG A 194 1.24 24.89 -7.78
N GLN A 195 0.94 25.23 -6.53
CA GLN A 195 0.64 26.60 -6.12
C GLN A 195 1.85 27.52 -6.28
N LEU A 196 3.07 27.04 -6.01
CA LEU A 196 4.29 27.80 -6.23
C LEU A 196 4.59 27.97 -7.72
N LEU A 197 4.46 26.91 -8.52
CA LEU A 197 4.59 27.00 -9.98
C LEU A 197 3.56 27.96 -10.60
N ALA A 198 2.36 28.07 -10.02
CA ALA A 198 1.34 29.01 -10.43
C ALA A 198 1.76 30.49 -10.27
N ARG A 199 2.77 30.78 -9.44
CA ARG A 199 3.30 32.15 -9.25
C ARG A 199 4.32 32.57 -10.32
N LEU A 200 4.89 31.60 -11.05
CA LEU A 200 5.79 31.86 -12.18
C LEU A 200 4.99 32.32 -13.42
N THR A 201 5.62 33.15 -14.26
CA THR A 201 5.06 33.48 -15.58
C THR A 201 5.04 32.24 -16.48
N ALA A 202 4.36 32.34 -17.63
CA ALA A 202 4.32 31.24 -18.61
C ALA A 202 5.73 30.90 -19.12
N GLU A 203 6.56 31.92 -19.38
CA GLU A 203 7.93 31.78 -19.87
C GLU A 203 8.84 31.15 -18.81
N GLU A 204 8.75 31.62 -17.56
CA GLU A 204 9.52 31.07 -16.43
C GLU A 204 9.15 29.60 -16.18
N ARG A 205 7.85 29.29 -16.20
CA ARG A 205 7.38 27.92 -16.05
C ARG A 205 7.83 27.02 -17.21
N ALA A 206 7.73 27.49 -18.45
CA ALA A 206 8.22 26.75 -19.61
C ALA A 206 9.73 26.52 -19.53
N ALA A 207 10.51 27.50 -19.04
CA ALA A 207 11.94 27.36 -18.83
C ALA A 207 12.28 26.37 -17.70
N TYR A 208 11.49 26.35 -16.62
CA TYR A 208 11.59 25.35 -15.55
C TYR A 208 11.25 23.95 -16.06
N GLU A 209 10.14 23.79 -16.77
CA GLU A 209 9.72 22.52 -17.36
C GLU A 209 10.73 22.03 -18.40
N ALA A 210 11.28 22.90 -19.26
CA ALA A 210 12.30 22.52 -20.24
C ALA A 210 13.60 22.04 -19.57
N ARG A 211 14.07 22.74 -18.53
CA ARG A 211 15.24 22.31 -17.73
C ARG A 211 14.99 20.98 -17.03
N THR A 212 13.78 20.80 -16.51
CA THR A 212 13.48 19.71 -15.59
C THR A 212 12.82 18.51 -16.22
N ALA A 213 12.27 18.62 -17.43
CA ALA A 213 11.92 17.51 -18.31
C ALA A 213 13.19 16.75 -18.73
N GLY A 214 14.36 17.40 -18.62
CA GLY A 214 15.62 16.91 -19.14
C GLY A 214 15.56 16.89 -20.67
N PRO A 215 16.69 16.98 -21.37
CA PRO A 215 16.64 16.87 -22.81
C PRO A 215 16.22 15.44 -23.18
N ALA A 216 15.01 15.28 -23.70
CA ALA A 216 14.77 14.20 -24.65
C ALA A 216 15.76 14.46 -25.81
N ALA A 217 16.85 13.69 -25.84
CA ALA A 217 17.87 13.70 -26.89
C ALA A 217 18.82 14.93 -27.04
N ALA A 218 18.61 16.10 -26.42
CA ALA A 218 19.51 17.25 -26.68
C ALA A 218 20.77 17.37 -25.75
N ALA A 219 20.80 16.72 -24.58
CA ALA A 219 21.97 16.73 -23.68
C ALA A 219 23.08 15.76 -24.12
N THR A 220 22.72 14.70 -24.86
CA THR A 220 23.69 13.77 -25.43
C THR A 220 24.54 14.46 -26.52
N ALA A 221 23.98 15.45 -27.22
CA ALA A 221 24.70 16.24 -28.22
C ALA A 221 25.66 17.27 -27.60
N ALA A 222 25.30 17.92 -26.49
CA ALA A 222 26.13 18.94 -25.85
C ALA A 222 27.25 18.37 -24.95
N ALA A 223 27.11 17.13 -24.46
CA ALA A 223 28.09 16.48 -23.58
C ALA A 223 28.97 15.42 -24.28
N GLY A 224 28.81 15.20 -25.59
CA GLY A 224 29.58 14.19 -26.34
C GLY A 224 29.38 12.73 -25.86
N ARG A 225 28.43 12.48 -24.96
CA ARG A 225 28.11 11.15 -24.45
C ARG A 225 26.89 10.63 -25.18
N ALA A 226 27.13 9.87 -26.25
CA ALA A 226 26.11 9.03 -26.85
C ALA A 226 25.49 8.12 -25.77
N GLU A 227 24.18 7.87 -25.86
CA GLU A 227 23.54 6.87 -25.01
C GLU A 227 24.33 5.56 -25.16
N PRO A 228 24.79 4.93 -24.05
CA PRO A 228 25.54 3.68 -24.14
C PRO A 228 24.72 2.63 -24.92
N PRO A 229 25.35 1.76 -25.72
CA PRO A 229 24.63 0.66 -26.36
C PRO A 229 23.95 -0.21 -25.29
N ALA A 230 22.75 -0.71 -25.58
CA ALA A 230 22.09 -1.65 -24.69
C ALA A 230 22.96 -2.91 -24.58
N PRO A 231 23.09 -3.52 -23.39
CA PRO A 231 23.66 -4.85 -23.30
C PRO A 231 22.83 -5.80 -24.18
N SER A 232 23.49 -6.56 -25.06
CA SER A 232 22.84 -7.47 -26.03
C SER A 232 23.14 -8.95 -25.76
N ASP A 233 23.73 -9.26 -24.60
CA ASP A 233 24.17 -10.60 -24.19
C ASP A 233 23.02 -11.54 -23.75
N GLY A 234 21.76 -11.10 -23.86
CA GLY A 234 20.59 -11.87 -23.45
C GLY A 234 20.44 -12.05 -21.93
N SER A 235 21.30 -11.43 -21.12
CA SER A 235 21.27 -11.53 -19.66
C SER A 235 19.99 -10.96 -19.05
N ARG A 236 19.72 -11.27 -17.77
CA ARG A 236 18.61 -10.66 -17.03
C ARG A 236 18.75 -9.13 -17.00
N ALA A 237 19.97 -8.64 -16.79
CA ALA A 237 20.28 -7.22 -16.81
C ALA A 237 19.98 -6.58 -18.16
N ALA A 238 20.39 -7.21 -19.28
CA ALA A 238 20.07 -6.76 -20.62
C ALA A 238 18.56 -6.62 -20.85
N ARG A 239 17.76 -7.61 -20.41
CA ARG A 239 16.29 -7.56 -20.52
C ARG A 239 15.68 -6.45 -19.68
N ALA A 240 16.19 -6.23 -18.46
CA ALA A 240 15.72 -5.14 -17.60
C ALA A 240 16.03 -3.76 -18.22
N VAL A 241 17.24 -3.57 -18.76
CA VAL A 241 17.64 -2.34 -19.47
C VAL A 241 16.78 -2.13 -20.72
N ALA A 242 16.53 -3.17 -21.51
CA ALA A 242 15.67 -3.10 -22.69
C ALA A 242 14.23 -2.69 -22.33
N PHE A 243 13.66 -3.24 -21.25
CA PHE A 243 12.35 -2.82 -20.75
C PHE A 243 12.34 -1.33 -20.37
N ALA A 244 13.34 -0.88 -19.62
CA ALA A 244 13.43 0.51 -19.18
C ALA A 244 13.57 1.49 -20.36
N ARG A 245 14.31 1.11 -21.41
CA ARG A 245 14.37 1.88 -22.67
C ARG A 245 13.02 1.96 -23.36
N GLY A 246 12.27 0.85 -23.42
CA GLY A 246 10.90 0.83 -23.94
C GLY A 246 9.91 1.64 -23.09
N ALA A 247 10.31 2.05 -21.88
CA ALA A 247 9.51 2.91 -21.02
C ALA A 247 9.81 4.41 -21.17
N LEU A 248 10.86 4.80 -21.90
CA LEU A 248 11.21 6.20 -22.12
C LEU A 248 10.02 6.99 -22.68
N GLY A 249 9.83 8.21 -22.18
CA GLY A 249 8.72 9.09 -22.55
C GLY A 249 7.39 8.77 -21.87
N LYS A 250 7.24 7.62 -21.17
CA LYS A 250 6.02 7.34 -20.41
C LYS A 250 5.89 8.28 -19.21
N PRO A 251 4.68 8.72 -18.85
CA PRO A 251 4.48 9.67 -17.77
C PRO A 251 4.85 9.09 -16.41
N TYR A 252 5.40 9.93 -15.54
CA TYR A 252 5.47 9.65 -14.12
C TYR A 252 4.06 9.71 -13.51
N VAL A 253 3.70 8.68 -12.74
CA VAL A 253 2.50 8.70 -11.88
C VAL A 253 2.87 8.06 -10.55
N TRP A 254 2.73 8.81 -9.45
CA TRP A 254 3.06 8.32 -8.11
C TRP A 254 2.27 7.03 -7.80
N GLY A 255 2.94 6.01 -7.29
CA GLY A 255 2.35 4.71 -7.04
C GLY A 255 2.25 3.77 -8.24
N ALA A 256 2.50 4.23 -9.48
CA ALA A 256 2.31 3.42 -10.69
C ALA A 256 3.46 2.42 -10.95
N THR A 257 3.11 1.24 -11.48
CA THR A 257 4.03 0.11 -11.72
C THR A 257 3.94 -0.45 -13.15
N GLY A 258 3.41 0.34 -14.09
CA GLY A 258 3.28 0.02 -15.51
C GLY A 258 1.90 -0.50 -15.95
N PRO A 259 1.74 -0.79 -17.26
CA PRO A 259 2.73 -0.56 -18.34
C PRO A 259 2.65 0.85 -18.95
N GLY A 260 1.64 1.65 -18.61
CA GLY A 260 1.40 2.98 -19.19
C GLY A 260 2.14 4.12 -18.49
N SER A 261 2.45 3.97 -17.21
CA SER A 261 3.08 4.98 -16.35
C SER A 261 3.82 4.32 -15.20
N PHE A 262 4.77 5.05 -14.59
CA PHE A 262 5.62 4.52 -13.53
C PHE A 262 5.95 5.59 -12.49
N ASP A 263 6.17 5.21 -11.23
CA ASP A 263 7.05 5.96 -10.33
C ASP A 263 8.47 5.37 -10.33
N CYS A 264 9.40 5.95 -9.55
CA CYS A 264 10.82 5.58 -9.63
C CYS A 264 11.05 4.09 -9.33
N SER A 265 10.51 3.61 -8.22
CA SER A 265 10.62 2.23 -7.75
C SER A 265 9.70 1.27 -8.51
N GLY A 266 8.59 1.75 -9.06
CA GLY A 266 7.70 1.00 -9.94
C GLY A 266 8.32 0.70 -11.30
N LEU A 267 9.12 1.64 -11.85
CA LEU A 267 9.86 1.43 -13.09
C LEU A 267 10.90 0.31 -12.95
N THR A 268 11.74 0.38 -11.91
CA THR A 268 12.79 -0.62 -11.66
C THR A 268 12.19 -1.99 -11.35
N GLN A 269 11.10 -2.02 -10.57
CA GLN A 269 10.36 -3.25 -10.28
C GLN A 269 9.81 -3.89 -11.56
N ALA A 270 9.20 -3.09 -12.46
CA ALA A 270 8.66 -3.61 -13.70
C ALA A 270 9.76 -4.09 -14.67
N ALA A 271 10.87 -3.36 -14.77
CA ALA A 271 12.02 -3.72 -15.59
C ALA A 271 12.61 -5.07 -15.19
N TRP A 272 12.88 -5.25 -13.90
CA TRP A 272 13.45 -6.49 -13.40
C TRP A 272 12.43 -7.64 -13.38
N ARG A 273 11.13 -7.36 -13.19
CA ARG A 273 10.06 -8.35 -13.37
C ARG A 273 10.01 -8.89 -14.80
N ALA A 274 10.20 -8.05 -15.81
CA ALA A 274 10.33 -8.49 -17.21
C ALA A 274 11.56 -9.38 -17.45
N ALA A 275 12.60 -9.24 -16.61
CA ALA A 275 13.77 -10.11 -16.60
C ALA A 275 13.61 -11.36 -15.71
N GLY A 276 12.45 -11.53 -15.06
CA GLY A 276 12.12 -12.64 -14.16
C GLY A 276 12.63 -12.48 -12.73
N VAL A 277 13.10 -11.30 -12.30
CA VAL A 277 13.47 -10.99 -10.90
C VAL A 277 12.31 -10.24 -10.24
N SER A 278 11.86 -10.70 -9.08
CA SER A 278 10.90 -9.93 -8.26
C SER A 278 11.65 -8.95 -7.37
N LEU A 279 11.30 -7.65 -7.47
CA LEU A 279 11.81 -6.61 -6.58
C LEU A 279 10.71 -6.13 -5.63
N PRO A 280 11.06 -5.77 -4.38
CA PRO A 280 10.11 -5.17 -3.46
C PRO A 280 9.65 -3.79 -3.96
N ARG A 281 8.54 -3.28 -3.41
CA ARG A 281 7.85 -2.11 -3.97
C ARG A 281 8.58 -0.80 -3.78
N THR A 282 9.33 -0.63 -2.70
CA THR A 282 9.88 0.67 -2.30
C THR A 282 11.39 0.75 -2.48
N THR A 283 11.89 1.93 -2.78
CA THR A 283 13.31 2.30 -2.84
C THR A 283 14.13 1.77 -1.66
N TYR A 284 13.71 2.04 -0.42
CA TYR A 284 14.41 1.62 0.80
C TYR A 284 14.42 0.10 1.05
N THR A 285 13.55 -0.66 0.36
CA THR A 285 13.63 -2.13 0.35
C THR A 285 14.40 -2.64 -0.87
N GLN A 286 14.28 -1.99 -2.02
CA GLN A 286 14.99 -2.35 -3.26
C GLN A 286 16.50 -2.20 -3.14
N ILE A 287 16.99 -1.26 -2.33
CA ILE A 287 18.43 -1.12 -2.09
C ILE A 287 19.05 -2.36 -1.43
N ASN A 288 18.23 -3.20 -0.79
CA ASN A 288 18.63 -4.48 -0.20
C ASN A 288 18.29 -5.69 -1.09
N ALA A 289 17.71 -5.47 -2.28
CA ALA A 289 17.27 -6.52 -3.19
C ALA A 289 18.41 -6.93 -4.14
N GLY A 290 19.41 -7.62 -3.59
CA GLY A 290 20.56 -8.14 -4.33
C GLY A 290 21.89 -7.80 -3.67
N ARG A 291 22.97 -7.91 -4.44
CA ARG A 291 24.33 -7.63 -3.94
C ARG A 291 24.57 -6.11 -3.92
N ARG A 292 25.10 -5.56 -2.83
CA ARG A 292 25.56 -4.16 -2.80
C ARG A 292 26.73 -3.96 -3.76
N VAL A 293 26.72 -2.86 -4.50
CA VAL A 293 27.75 -2.54 -5.50
C VAL A 293 28.33 -1.17 -5.20
N SER A 294 29.66 -1.08 -5.23
CA SER A 294 30.36 0.20 -5.13
C SER A 294 30.26 0.97 -6.45
N ARG A 295 30.43 2.29 -6.40
CA ARG A 295 30.19 3.15 -7.57
C ARG A 295 31.09 2.83 -8.76
N ASP A 296 32.32 2.41 -8.50
CA ASP A 296 33.33 1.97 -9.48
C ASP A 296 33.03 0.60 -10.11
N GLN A 297 32.13 -0.19 -9.51
CA GLN A 297 31.75 -1.53 -9.99
C GLN A 297 30.41 -1.57 -10.72
N LEU A 298 29.80 -0.41 -10.97
CA LEU A 298 28.50 -0.30 -11.62
C LEU A 298 28.51 -0.94 -13.01
N ALA A 299 27.54 -1.81 -13.25
CA ALA A 299 27.29 -2.43 -14.54
C ALA A 299 25.84 -2.18 -14.98
N PRO A 300 25.56 -2.06 -16.29
CA PRO A 300 24.19 -1.89 -16.78
C PRO A 300 23.23 -2.91 -16.17
N GLY A 301 22.07 -2.44 -15.71
CA GLY A 301 21.09 -3.22 -14.95
C GLY A 301 21.14 -2.99 -13.44
N ASP A 302 22.26 -2.49 -12.89
CA ASP A 302 22.33 -2.14 -11.47
C ASP A 302 21.30 -1.05 -11.10
N LEU A 303 20.74 -1.15 -9.91
CA LEU A 303 19.89 -0.11 -9.33
C LEU A 303 20.77 0.92 -8.64
N VAL A 304 20.56 2.19 -8.92
CA VAL A 304 21.25 3.32 -8.30
C VAL A 304 20.27 4.15 -7.48
N PHE A 305 20.66 4.49 -6.26
CA PHE A 305 19.79 5.10 -5.26
C PHE A 305 20.32 6.46 -4.81
N PHE A 306 19.39 7.36 -4.48
CA PHE A 306 19.70 8.75 -4.17
C PHE A 306 19.02 9.23 -2.90
N TYR A 307 19.58 10.33 -2.39
CA TYR A 307 19.21 11.03 -1.15
C TYR A 307 19.44 10.18 0.12
N SER A 308 19.73 10.83 1.25
CA SER A 308 20.09 10.13 2.50
C SER A 308 18.98 9.19 3.02
N GLY A 309 17.72 9.50 2.70
CA GLY A 309 16.57 8.65 3.01
C GLY A 309 16.31 7.52 2.01
N VAL A 310 17.15 7.34 0.99
CA VAL A 310 16.95 6.39 -0.13
C VAL A 310 15.56 6.59 -0.73
N THR A 311 15.25 7.82 -1.15
CA THR A 311 13.90 8.20 -1.58
C THR A 311 13.71 8.13 -3.09
N HIS A 312 14.79 7.96 -3.85
CA HIS A 312 14.73 7.84 -5.31
C HIS A 312 15.60 6.70 -5.82
N VAL A 313 15.19 6.07 -6.92
CA VAL A 313 15.94 5.02 -7.61
C VAL A 313 15.92 5.20 -9.13
N GLY A 314 17.01 4.78 -9.78
CA GLY A 314 17.10 4.63 -11.23
C GLY A 314 17.76 3.30 -11.62
N LEU A 315 17.63 2.93 -12.89
CA LEU A 315 18.30 1.78 -13.49
C LEU A 315 19.55 2.27 -14.24
N TYR A 316 20.73 1.85 -13.80
CA TYR A 316 21.99 2.20 -14.46
C TYR A 316 22.09 1.56 -15.85
N ILE A 317 22.55 2.32 -16.83
CA ILE A 317 22.68 1.86 -18.22
C ILE A 317 24.11 1.95 -18.79
N GLY A 318 25.10 2.31 -17.96
CA GLY A 318 26.49 2.53 -18.37
C GLY A 318 26.85 4.01 -18.51
N ASN A 319 28.14 4.32 -18.69
CA ASN A 319 28.66 5.67 -18.95
C ASN A 319 28.18 6.77 -17.95
N GLY A 320 27.97 6.42 -16.69
CA GLY A 320 27.46 7.36 -15.69
C GLY A 320 26.02 7.81 -15.93
N GLN A 321 25.23 7.05 -16.71
CA GLN A 321 23.83 7.33 -17.03
C GLN A 321 22.88 6.31 -16.39
N MET A 322 21.66 6.76 -16.11
CA MET A 322 20.55 5.94 -15.64
C MET A 322 19.26 6.26 -16.38
N ILE A 323 18.33 5.31 -16.39
CA ILE A 323 16.92 5.55 -16.73
C ILE A 323 16.12 5.62 -15.43
N HIS A 324 15.31 6.67 -15.25
CA HIS A 324 14.48 6.85 -14.06
C HIS A 324 13.13 7.50 -14.39
N ALA A 325 12.17 7.37 -13.47
CA ALA A 325 10.93 8.15 -13.47
C ALA A 325 11.06 9.23 -12.36
N PRO A 326 11.33 10.50 -12.69
CA PRO A 326 11.86 11.47 -11.73
C PRO A 326 10.83 12.04 -10.74
N ARG A 327 9.66 12.48 -11.23
CA ARG A 327 8.63 13.15 -10.42
C ARG A 327 7.35 13.42 -11.21
N PRO A 328 6.23 13.78 -10.55
CA PRO A 328 5.00 14.20 -11.22
C PRO A 328 5.20 15.33 -12.24
N GLY A 329 4.53 15.22 -13.39
CA GLY A 329 4.64 16.18 -14.49
C GLY A 329 5.84 15.94 -15.42
N SER A 330 6.72 14.99 -15.09
CA SER A 330 7.82 14.55 -15.95
C SER A 330 7.55 13.16 -16.54
N THR A 331 8.43 12.73 -17.44
CA THR A 331 8.40 11.41 -18.08
C THR A 331 9.63 10.58 -17.71
N VAL A 332 9.56 9.28 -17.95
CA VAL A 332 10.70 8.39 -17.86
C VAL A 332 11.78 8.86 -18.85
N ARG A 333 13.01 9.03 -18.37
CA ARG A 333 14.11 9.60 -19.17
C ARG A 333 15.46 9.06 -18.77
N VAL A 334 16.45 9.35 -19.61
CA VAL A 334 17.88 9.20 -19.30
C VAL A 334 18.37 10.42 -18.51
N ALA A 335 19.16 10.20 -17.46
CA ALA A 335 19.83 11.26 -16.70
C ALA A 335 21.20 10.81 -16.19
N PRO A 336 22.16 11.73 -15.98
CA PRO A 336 23.42 11.42 -15.30
C PRO A 336 23.17 10.99 -13.85
N ILE A 337 23.91 10.00 -13.36
CA ILE A 337 23.84 9.60 -11.94
C ILE A 337 24.38 10.69 -10.97
N ASP A 338 25.15 11.65 -11.49
CA ASP A 338 25.65 12.81 -10.72
C ASP A 338 24.64 13.96 -10.57
N SER A 339 23.45 13.83 -11.17
CA SER A 339 22.39 14.84 -11.07
C SER A 339 21.70 14.89 -9.71
N MET A 340 21.95 13.91 -8.84
CA MET A 340 21.30 13.77 -7.54
C MET A 340 22.32 13.29 -6.48
N PRO A 341 22.10 13.61 -5.18
CA PRO A 341 22.97 13.11 -4.11
C PRO A 341 22.99 11.58 -4.05
N TRP A 342 24.17 10.98 -4.22
CA TRP A 342 24.34 9.53 -4.21
C TRP A 342 24.07 8.91 -2.83
N ALA A 343 23.34 7.79 -2.81
CA ALA A 343 23.08 7.00 -1.59
C ALA A 343 23.63 5.57 -1.65
N GLY A 344 23.68 4.95 -2.83
CA GLY A 344 24.24 3.61 -3.00
C GLY A 344 23.75 2.89 -4.26
N ALA A 345 24.18 1.65 -4.43
CA ALA A 345 23.74 0.79 -5.52
C ALA A 345 23.55 -0.68 -5.10
N ALA A 346 22.71 -1.38 -5.85
CA ALA A 346 22.46 -2.81 -5.70
C ALA A 346 22.36 -3.49 -7.07
N ARG A 347 22.88 -4.71 -7.17
CA ARG A 347 22.77 -5.60 -8.33
C ARG A 347 21.76 -6.70 -8.03
N PRO A 348 20.55 -6.62 -8.60
CA PRO A 348 19.56 -7.70 -8.51
C PRO A 348 20.10 -8.99 -9.12
N ALA A 349 19.72 -10.14 -8.54
CA ALA A 349 20.28 -11.44 -8.88
C ALA A 349 19.24 -12.41 -9.45
#